data_AF-A0A1H8I2K2-F1
#
_entry.id   AF-A0A1H8I2K2-F1
#
_cell.length_a   1.000
_cell.length_b   1.000
_cell.length_c   1.000
_cell.angle_alpha   90.00
_cell.angle_beta   90.00
_cell.angle_gamma   90.00
#
_symmetry.space_group_name_H-M   'P 1'
#
loop_
_entity.id
_entity.type
_entity.pdbx_description
1 polymer ?
#
loop_
_entity_poly.entity_id
_entity_poly.type
_entity_poly.pdbx_seq_one_letter_code
_entity_poly.pdbx_strand_id
1 'polypeptide(L)'
;MSNLIQFAEDNSVLRYGYGILGKAVMQDSALNKHSKLVYAYLVTFGNSAFPGRDKICSDLKIGSATFTKSINELVDHGYLTILKNRSSGRFTNYTYIINTFIDKS
;
A
#
# COMPACT_ATOMS: atom_id res chain seq x y z
N MET A 1 13.86 -25.92 -9.21
CA MET A 1 12.46 -26.39 -9.14
C MET A 1 11.58 -25.17 -8.96
N SER A 2 10.52 -25.06 -9.75
CA SER A 2 9.85 -23.82 -10.12
C SER A 2 8.92 -23.24 -9.04
N ASN A 3 9.33 -22.12 -8.43
CA ASN A 3 8.48 -21.26 -7.58
C ASN A 3 7.24 -20.71 -8.32
N LEU A 4 7.19 -20.81 -9.65
CA LEU A 4 6.07 -20.32 -10.46
C LEU A 4 4.75 -21.05 -10.19
N ILE A 5 4.83 -22.32 -9.78
CA ILE A 5 3.64 -23.18 -9.59
C ILE A 5 2.89 -22.77 -8.31
N GLN A 6 3.60 -22.35 -7.26
CA GLN A 6 2.99 -22.02 -5.95
C GLN A 6 2.09 -20.78 -5.98
N PHE A 7 2.30 -19.83 -6.89
CA PHE A 7 1.44 -18.64 -7.01
C PHE A 7 0.09 -18.94 -7.69
N ALA A 8 0.01 -20.01 -8.49
CA ALA A 8 -1.15 -20.33 -9.31
C ALA A 8 -2.06 -21.42 -8.71
N GLU A 9 -1.77 -21.90 -7.50
CA GLU A 9 -2.63 -22.87 -6.77
C GLU A 9 -3.80 -22.19 -6.07
N ASP A 10 -4.98 -22.83 -6.05
CA ASP A 10 -6.21 -22.26 -5.48
C ASP A 10 -6.08 -21.95 -3.99
N ASN A 11 -5.29 -22.75 -3.26
CA ASN A 11 -5.08 -22.61 -1.82
C ASN A 11 -3.86 -21.76 -1.45
N SER A 12 -3.20 -21.15 -2.44
CA SER A 12 -2.03 -20.33 -2.18
C SER A 12 -2.42 -18.99 -1.59
N VAL A 13 -1.80 -18.64 -0.47
CA VAL A 13 -1.90 -17.29 0.12
C VAL A 13 -1.36 -16.19 -0.80
N LEU A 14 -0.65 -16.57 -1.88
CA LEU A 14 -0.03 -15.65 -2.84
C LEU A 14 -0.86 -15.44 -4.12
N ARG A 15 -1.97 -16.20 -4.30
CA ARG A 15 -2.75 -16.26 -5.55
C ARG A 15 -3.27 -14.92 -6.08
N TYR A 16 -3.44 -13.94 -5.19
CA TYR A 16 -4.03 -12.63 -5.52
C TYR A 16 -3.11 -11.44 -5.22
N GLY A 17 -1.91 -11.67 -4.70
CA GLY A 17 -0.94 -10.61 -4.40
C GLY A 17 0.06 -10.49 -5.54
N TYR A 18 0.27 -9.28 -6.06
CA TYR A 18 1.15 -9.06 -7.21
C TYR A 18 2.19 -7.94 -7.04
N GLY A 19 2.32 -7.34 -5.86
CA GLY A 19 3.37 -6.35 -5.61
C GLY A 19 4.66 -6.91 -5.01
N ILE A 20 5.73 -6.15 -5.17
CA ILE A 20 7.05 -6.42 -4.60
C ILE A 20 7.24 -5.48 -3.40
N LEU A 21 7.50 -6.05 -2.22
CA LEU A 21 7.67 -5.26 -1.01
C LEU A 21 9.04 -4.57 -0.97
N GLY A 22 9.05 -3.24 -0.94
CA GLY A 22 10.28 -2.44 -0.88
C GLY A 22 11.07 -2.66 0.41
N LYS A 23 12.24 -3.32 0.32
CA LYS A 23 13.13 -3.56 1.46
C LYS A 23 13.53 -2.27 2.18
N ALA A 24 13.79 -1.19 1.43
CA ALA A 24 14.15 0.11 1.99
C ALA A 24 13.05 0.64 2.92
N VAL A 25 11.78 0.59 2.50
CA VAL A 25 10.63 1.02 3.32
C VAL A 25 10.51 0.17 4.58
N MET A 26 10.71 -1.15 4.47
CA MET A 26 10.64 -2.06 5.62
C MET A 26 11.79 -1.88 6.59
N GLN A 27 12.96 -1.43 6.13
CA GLN A 27 14.14 -1.17 6.96
C GLN A 27 14.28 0.28 7.44
N ASP A 28 13.48 1.21 6.93
CA ASP A 28 13.52 2.62 7.36
C ASP A 28 13.08 2.75 8.82
N SER A 29 14.03 2.98 9.72
CA SER A 29 13.76 3.10 11.16
C SER A 29 13.01 4.36 11.55
N ALA A 30 12.92 5.36 10.66
CA ALA A 30 12.16 6.58 10.91
C ALA A 30 10.65 6.37 10.78
N LEU A 31 10.21 5.37 9.99
CA LEU A 31 8.80 5.06 9.82
C LEU A 31 8.18 4.35 11.02
N ASN A 32 6.97 4.76 11.38
CA ASN A 32 6.12 4.01 12.30
C ASN A 32 5.79 2.60 11.77
N LYS A 33 5.70 1.62 12.69
CA LYS A 33 5.29 0.25 12.37
C LYS A 33 3.95 0.16 11.63
N HIS A 34 2.98 1.03 11.95
CA HIS A 34 1.68 1.03 11.27
C HIS A 34 1.78 1.52 9.83
N SER A 35 2.73 2.42 9.55
CA SER A 35 2.97 2.94 8.20
C SER A 35 3.61 1.89 7.32
N LYS A 36 4.54 1.09 7.87
CA LYS A 36 5.06 -0.11 7.21
C LYS A 36 3.94 -1.12 6.93
N LEU A 37 3.04 -1.35 7.88
CA LEU A 37 1.89 -2.26 7.72
C LEU A 37 0.94 -1.80 6.60
N VAL A 38 0.56 -0.51 6.60
CA VAL A 38 -0.30 0.07 5.56
C VAL A 38 0.38 0.00 4.19
N TYR A 39 1.67 0.33 4.10
CA TYR A 39 2.44 0.19 2.86
C TYR A 39 2.43 -1.25 2.35
N ALA A 40 2.73 -2.23 3.22
CA ALA A 40 2.76 -3.63 2.84
C ALA A 40 1.41 -4.14 2.32
N TYR A 41 0.32 -3.69 2.94
CA TYR A 41 -1.03 -4.00 2.47
C TYR A 41 -1.32 -3.36 1.11
N LEU A 42 -0.98 -2.10 0.88
CA LEU A 42 -1.17 -1.47 -0.43
C LEU A 42 -0.38 -2.18 -1.53
N VAL A 43 0.83 -2.64 -1.24
CA VAL A 43 1.66 -3.42 -2.18
C VAL A 43 0.96 -4.70 -2.64
N THR A 44 0.10 -5.34 -1.84
CA THR A 44 -0.60 -6.56 -2.31
C THR A 44 -1.50 -6.30 -3.52
N PHE A 45 -1.90 -5.04 -3.75
CA PHE A 45 -2.71 -4.61 -4.90
C PHE A 45 -1.86 -4.14 -6.10
N GLY A 46 -0.54 -4.32 -6.07
CA GLY A 46 0.39 -3.87 -7.10
C GLY A 46 0.85 -2.42 -6.91
N ASN A 47 1.36 -1.81 -7.98
CA ASN A 47 1.95 -0.45 -7.92
C ASN A 47 0.91 0.66 -7.81
N SER A 48 -0.33 0.38 -8.18
CA SER A 48 -1.46 1.32 -8.10
C SER A 48 -2.61 0.60 -7.42
N ALA A 49 -2.99 1.08 -6.24
CA ALA A 49 -3.98 0.47 -5.37
C ALA A 49 -5.14 1.43 -5.15
N PHE A 50 -6.36 0.93 -5.11
CA PHE A 50 -7.57 1.72 -4.83
C PHE A 50 -8.49 1.12 -3.74
N PRO A 51 -7.99 0.41 -2.71
CA PRO A 51 -8.85 0.00 -1.60
C PRO A 51 -9.37 1.23 -0.85
N GLY A 52 -10.66 1.24 -0.50
CA GLY A 52 -11.22 2.30 0.33
C GLY A 52 -10.64 2.29 1.74
N ARG A 53 -10.55 3.46 2.38
CA ARG A 53 -10.06 3.61 3.77
C ARG A 53 -10.68 2.59 4.72
N ASP A 54 -11.99 2.46 4.71
CA ASP A 54 -12.69 1.63 5.69
C ASP A 54 -12.39 0.14 5.49
N LYS A 55 -12.14 -0.30 4.24
CA LYS A 55 -11.62 -1.64 3.96
C LYS A 55 -10.21 -1.84 4.53
N ILE A 56 -9.31 -0.87 4.30
CA ILE A 56 -7.93 -0.94 4.84
C ILE A 56 -7.97 -1.03 6.37
N CYS A 57 -8.74 -0.17 7.02
CA CYS A 57 -8.92 -0.16 8.47
C CYS A 57 -9.49 -1.49 8.99
N SER A 58 -10.50 -2.03 8.32
CA SER A 58 -11.12 -3.31 8.67
C SER A 58 -10.14 -4.48 8.56
N ASP A 59 -9.48 -4.60 7.40
CA ASP A 59 -8.57 -5.71 7.12
C ASP A 59 -7.33 -5.68 8.03
N LEU A 60 -6.80 -4.49 8.32
CA LEU A 60 -5.63 -4.31 9.18
C LEU A 60 -5.96 -4.18 10.67
N LYS A 61 -7.24 -4.11 11.03
CA LYS A 61 -7.72 -3.87 12.40
C LYS A 61 -7.09 -2.61 13.03
N ILE A 62 -7.05 -1.52 12.28
CA ILE A 62 -6.54 -0.22 12.74
C ILE A 62 -7.65 0.84 12.72
N GLY A 63 -7.53 1.84 13.60
CA GLY A 63 -8.42 2.99 13.61
C GLY A 63 -8.16 3.95 12.45
N SER A 64 -9.18 4.72 12.05
CA SER A 64 -9.08 5.72 10.97
C SER A 64 -8.01 6.77 11.24
N ALA A 65 -7.81 7.18 12.50
CA ALA A 65 -6.75 8.12 12.89
C ALA A 65 -5.35 7.52 12.65
N THR A 66 -5.14 6.24 12.96
CA THR A 66 -3.89 5.54 12.69
C THR A 66 -3.66 5.42 11.19
N PHE A 67 -4.68 5.04 10.42
CA PHE A 67 -4.60 5.02 8.96
C PHE A 67 -4.18 6.37 8.38
N THR A 68 -4.85 7.46 8.78
CA THR A 68 -4.55 8.80 8.26
C THR A 68 -3.11 9.21 8.58
N LYS A 69 -2.65 9.00 9.82
CA LYS A 69 -1.26 9.26 10.20
C LYS A 69 -0.27 8.45 9.37
N SER A 70 -0.56 7.16 9.19
CA SER A 70 0.31 6.26 8.44
C SER A 70 0.42 6.60 6.96
N ILE A 71 -0.69 6.94 6.32
CA ILE A 71 -0.69 7.37 4.92
C ILE A 71 0.07 8.69 4.74
N ASN A 72 -0.14 9.66 5.64
CA ASN A 72 0.57 10.93 5.57
C ASN A 72 2.09 10.72 5.75
N GLU A 73 2.52 9.94 6.73
CA GLU A 73 3.95 9.64 6.95
C GLU A 73 4.60 8.99 5.73
N LEU A 74 3.90 8.07 5.04
CA LEU A 74 4.40 7.46 3.80
C LEU A 74 4.54 8.47 2.66
N VAL A 75 3.63 9.45 2.57
CA VAL A 75 3.71 10.53 1.59
C VAL A 75 4.87 11.48 1.92
N ASP A 76 5.00 11.86 3.19
CA ASP A 76 6.04 12.78 3.68
C ASP A 76 7.45 12.21 3.46
N HIS A 77 7.61 10.89 3.60
CA HIS A 77 8.87 10.19 3.31
C HIS A 77 9.07 9.86 1.82
N GLY A 78 8.12 10.23 0.94
CA GLY A 78 8.22 10.00 -0.50
C GLY A 78 8.00 8.55 -0.94
N TYR A 79 7.54 7.66 -0.06
CA TYR A 79 7.25 6.26 -0.41
C TYR A 79 5.90 6.06 -1.11
N LEU A 80 4.98 7.02 -0.96
CA LEU A 80 3.63 6.93 -1.48
C LEU A 80 3.17 8.24 -2.12
N THR A 81 2.47 8.14 -3.24
CA THR A 81 1.72 9.25 -3.84
C THR A 81 0.22 8.96 -3.78
N ILE A 82 -0.60 9.97 -3.49
CA ILE A 82 -2.06 9.83 -3.45
C ILE A 82 -2.69 10.69 -4.54
N LEU A 83 -3.42 10.05 -5.46
CA LEU A 83 -4.25 10.73 -6.43
C LEU A 83 -5.70 10.76 -5.97
N LYS A 84 -6.31 11.95 -6.02
CA LYS A 84 -7.74 12.14 -5.74
C LYS A 84 -8.52 12.10 -7.05
N ASN A 85 -9.19 10.99 -7.32
CA ASN A 85 -9.97 10.83 -8.54
C ASN A 85 -11.31 11.55 -8.44
N ARG A 86 -11.76 12.06 -9.59
CA ARG A 86 -13.09 12.67 -9.75
C ARG A 86 -13.75 12.17 -11.02
N SER A 87 -15.06 11.97 -10.94
CA SER A 87 -15.93 11.70 -12.10
C SER A 87 -17.03 12.76 -12.12
N SER A 88 -17.21 13.43 -13.25
CA SER A 88 -18.17 14.52 -13.42
C SER A 88 -18.08 15.58 -12.30
N GLY A 89 -16.86 15.94 -11.89
CA GLY A 89 -16.59 16.92 -10.83
C GLY A 89 -16.76 16.39 -9.40
N ARG A 90 -17.31 15.20 -9.19
CA ARG A 90 -17.51 14.57 -7.87
C ARG A 90 -16.34 13.66 -7.52
N PHE A 91 -15.92 13.68 -6.26
CA PHE A 91 -14.93 12.73 -5.75
C PHE A 91 -15.45 11.29 -5.86
N THR A 92 -14.61 10.39 -6.35
CA THR A 92 -14.92 8.96 -6.44
C THR A 92 -14.15 8.16 -5.41
N ASN A 93 -12.81 8.22 -5.49
CA ASN A 93 -11.91 7.41 -4.69
C ASN A 93 -10.51 8.01 -4.69
N TYR A 94 -9.69 7.49 -3.78
CA TYR A 94 -8.24 7.69 -3.84
C TYR A 94 -7.60 6.54 -4.63
N THR A 95 -6.54 6.88 -5.37
CA THR A 95 -5.57 5.91 -5.88
C THR A 95 -4.24 6.14 -5.15
N TYR A 96 -3.72 5.08 -4.57
CA TYR A 96 -2.42 5.05 -3.90
C TYR A 96 -1.39 4.49 -4.89
N ILE A 97 -0.32 5.25 -5.13
CA ILE A 97 0.77 4.87 -6.03
C ILE A 97 2.01 4.62 -5.19
N ILE A 98 2.58 3.43 -5.31
CA ILE A 98 3.84 3.07 -4.66
C ILE A 98 4.99 3.72 -5.45
N ASN A 99 5.76 4.59 -4.80
CA ASN A 99 6.91 5.22 -5.43
C ASN A 99 8.09 4.23 -5.43
N THR A 100 8.58 3.86 -6.62
CA THR A 100 9.71 2.94 -6.79
C THR A 100 11.06 3.65 -6.81
N PHE A 101 11.04 4.97 -6.96
CA PHE A 101 12.19 5.86 -6.89
C PHE A 101 11.86 6.96 -5.90
N ILE A 102 12.83 7.33 -5.07
CA ILE A 102 12.69 8.39 -4.08
C ILE A 102 13.71 9.44 -4.45
N ASP A 103 13.23 10.62 -4.79
CA ASP A 103 14.09 11.78 -4.92
C ASP A 103 14.49 12.19 -3.50
N LYS A 104 15.70 11.83 -3.09
CA LYS A 104 16.27 12.37 -1.85
C LYS A 104 16.59 13.84 -2.09
N SER A 105 15.84 14.73 -1.44
CA SER A 105 16.26 16.11 -1.22
C SER A 105 17.43 16.21 -0.26
#